data_AF-A0A7Y3HT89-F1
#
_entry.id   AF-A0A7Y3HT89-F1
#
_cell.length_a   1.000
_cell.length_b   1.000
_cell.length_c   1.000
_cell.angle_alpha   90.00
_cell.angle_beta   90.00
_cell.angle_gamma   90.00
#
_symmetry.space_group_name_H-M   'P 1'
#
loop_
_entity.id
_entity.type
_entity.pdbx_description
1 polymer ?
#
loop_
_entity_poly.entity_id
_entity_poly.type
_entity_poly.pdbx_seq_one_letter_code
_entity_poly.pdbx_strand_id
1 'polypeptide(L)'
;MKYLLLYLFLLMSPCLVAQNMPVTYAFGEKYNDRYRYSNLVTLDHDGDGGYVLVRAYYQGLILKPKGYLIEHYNKDLQLVSEFNYKLKGMQFVDGYLKNGQLHLIFFNYDFDRGTYEYWAHKSNLINFDFKKQRLLEFKTPVVEGAFGKNYFNRDFKKGFSTTLLFNREKTGFIISTHHKKGMDNKHSIH
;
A
#
# COMPACT_ATOMS: atom_id res chain seq x y z
N MET A 1 -19.72 -59.78 -1.73
CA MET A 1 -18.70 -58.70 -1.69
C MET A 1 -18.89 -57.56 -2.70
N LYS A 2 -19.67 -57.74 -3.79
CA LYS A 2 -19.78 -56.75 -4.88
C LYS A 2 -20.29 -55.35 -4.49
N TYR A 3 -21.10 -55.24 -3.43
CA TYR A 3 -21.72 -53.98 -3.01
C TYR A 3 -21.10 -53.35 -1.76
N LEU A 4 -20.10 -53.99 -1.13
CA LEU A 4 -19.52 -53.52 0.14
C LEU A 4 -18.83 -52.16 0.00
N LEU A 5 -18.10 -51.97 -1.11
CA LEU A 5 -17.46 -50.70 -1.45
C LEU A 5 -18.49 -49.58 -1.68
N LEU A 6 -19.65 -49.90 -2.27
CA LEU A 6 -20.72 -48.94 -2.52
C LEU A 6 -21.34 -48.44 -1.20
N TYR A 7 -21.59 -49.35 -0.26
CA TYR A 7 -22.09 -48.99 1.07
C TYR A 7 -21.08 -48.17 1.88
N LEU A 8 -19.78 -48.50 1.78
CA LEU A 8 -18.73 -47.73 2.43
C LEU A 8 -18.64 -46.31 1.85
N PHE A 9 -18.86 -46.16 0.54
CA PHE A 9 -18.88 -44.84 -0.12
C PHE A 9 -20.10 -44.01 0.30
N LEU A 10 -21.27 -44.63 0.46
CA LEU A 10 -22.49 -43.95 0.92
C LEU A 10 -22.39 -43.48 2.38
N LEU A 11 -21.69 -44.21 3.25
CA LEU A 11 -21.50 -43.86 4.66
C LEU A 11 -20.55 -42.67 4.88
N MET A 12 -19.73 -42.31 3.89
CA MET A 12 -18.80 -41.17 3.96
C MET A 12 -19.46 -39.83 3.56
N SER A 13 -20.64 -39.86 2.92
CA SER A 13 -21.35 -38.68 2.43
C SER A 13 -21.80 -37.65 3.49
N PRO A 14 -22.23 -38.03 4.72
CA PRO A 14 -22.72 -37.04 5.69
C PRO A 14 -21.63 -36.23 6.42
N CYS A 15 -20.33 -36.51 6.20
CA CYS A 15 -19.23 -35.72 6.79
C CYS A 15 -18.89 -34.44 5.99
N LEU A 16 -19.60 -34.14 4.91
CA LEU A 16 -19.32 -33.00 4.03
C LEU A 16 -20.13 -31.72 4.36
N VAL A 17 -20.73 -31.63 5.55
CA VAL A 17 -21.37 -30.36 5.96
C VAL A 17 -20.29 -29.32 6.14
N ALA A 18 -20.27 -28.32 5.26
CA ALA A 18 -19.34 -27.19 5.34
C ALA A 18 -19.52 -26.48 6.69
N GLN A 19 -18.42 -26.26 7.41
CA GLN A 19 -18.45 -25.47 8.63
C GLN A 19 -18.87 -24.04 8.26
N ASN A 20 -19.96 -23.55 8.86
CA ASN A 20 -20.31 -22.15 8.76
C ASN A 20 -19.13 -21.33 9.28
N MET A 21 -18.57 -20.44 8.44
CA MET A 21 -17.51 -19.54 8.89
C MET A 21 -18.05 -18.70 10.06
N PRO A 22 -17.34 -18.59 11.19
CA PRO A 22 -17.79 -17.85 12.37
C PRO A 22 -17.68 -16.33 12.17
N VAL A 23 -17.97 -15.84 10.96
CA VAL A 23 -17.88 -14.44 10.58
C VAL A 23 -19.24 -14.02 10.07
N THR A 24 -19.95 -13.22 10.86
CA THR A 24 -21.11 -12.46 10.40
C THR A 24 -20.64 -11.30 9.54
N TYR A 25 -21.13 -11.22 8.31
CA TYR A 25 -20.86 -10.12 7.39
C TYR A 25 -22.16 -9.38 7.10
N ALA A 26 -22.08 -8.06 7.01
CA ALA A 26 -23.14 -7.21 6.48
C ALA A 26 -22.69 -6.68 5.12
N PHE A 27 -23.56 -6.79 4.12
CA PHE A 27 -23.30 -6.15 2.82
C PHE A 27 -23.80 -4.71 2.87
N GLY A 28 -22.91 -3.77 2.57
CA GLY A 28 -23.29 -2.41 2.24
C GLY A 28 -23.88 -2.32 0.82
N GLU A 29 -24.13 -1.10 0.37
CA GLU A 29 -24.60 -0.83 -0.98
C GLU A 29 -23.56 -1.27 -2.03
N LYS A 30 -24.03 -1.69 -3.21
CA LYS A 30 -23.15 -2.13 -4.29
C LYS A 30 -22.78 -0.94 -5.18
N TYR A 31 -21.50 -0.58 -5.19
CA TYR A 31 -20.98 0.48 -6.03
C TYR A 31 -20.35 -0.07 -7.33
N ASN A 32 -20.58 0.59 -8.46
CA ASN A 32 -19.94 0.24 -9.72
C ASN A 32 -18.51 0.78 -9.75
N ASP A 33 -17.52 -0.11 -9.78
CA ASP A 33 -16.12 0.30 -9.81
C ASP A 33 -15.71 0.82 -11.19
N ARG A 34 -15.31 2.10 -11.24
CA ARG A 34 -14.78 2.75 -12.44
C ARG A 34 -13.36 2.26 -12.79
N TYR A 35 -12.59 1.76 -11.81
CA TYR A 35 -11.19 1.36 -11.97
C TYR A 35 -11.00 -0.14 -11.72
N ARG A 36 -11.48 -0.95 -12.68
CA ARG A 36 -11.48 -2.42 -12.63
C ARG A 36 -10.15 -3.09 -12.28
N TYR A 37 -9.02 -2.43 -12.58
CA TYR A 37 -7.69 -2.92 -12.22
C TYR A 37 -7.01 -1.95 -11.25
N SER A 38 -7.10 -2.28 -9.96
CA SER A 38 -6.54 -1.50 -8.87
C SER A 38 -6.05 -2.39 -7.72
N ASN A 39 -5.07 -1.89 -6.96
CA ASN A 39 -4.56 -2.54 -5.76
C ASN A 39 -4.84 -1.65 -4.54
N LEU A 40 -5.36 -2.22 -3.47
CA LEU A 40 -5.47 -1.54 -2.18
C LEU A 40 -4.06 -1.28 -1.63
N VAL A 41 -3.74 -0.01 -1.39
CA VAL A 41 -2.42 0.41 -0.89
C VAL A 41 -2.50 1.07 0.49
N THR A 42 -3.68 1.54 0.89
CA THR A 42 -3.94 2.04 2.24
C THR A 42 -5.38 1.76 2.63
N LEU A 43 -5.56 1.36 3.89
CA LEU A 43 -6.82 1.29 4.59
C LEU A 43 -6.56 1.81 5.99
N ASP A 44 -7.33 2.79 6.45
CA ASP A 44 -7.22 3.33 7.79
C ASP A 44 -8.58 3.85 8.28
N HIS A 45 -8.71 4.01 9.60
CA HIS A 45 -9.92 4.55 10.20
C HIS A 45 -9.98 6.08 10.04
N ASP A 46 -11.17 6.62 9.77
CA ASP A 46 -11.37 8.08 9.65
C ASP A 46 -11.41 8.81 11.01
N GLY A 47 -11.59 8.07 12.11
CA GLY A 47 -11.73 8.59 13.46
C GLY A 47 -13.17 8.68 13.97
N ASP A 48 -14.16 8.59 13.08
CA ASP A 48 -15.60 8.73 13.34
C ASP A 48 -16.36 7.40 13.14
N GLY A 49 -15.62 6.29 13.13
CA GLY A 49 -16.14 4.93 12.93
C GLY A 49 -16.20 4.50 11.46
N GLY A 50 -15.84 5.38 10.52
CA GLY A 50 -15.69 5.08 9.11
C GLY A 50 -14.26 4.70 8.72
N TYR A 51 -14.04 4.66 7.41
CA TYR A 51 -12.78 4.19 6.81
C TYR A 51 -12.40 5.00 5.59
N VAL A 52 -11.10 5.20 5.41
CA VAL A 52 -10.53 5.73 4.17
C VAL A 52 -9.70 4.65 3.49
N LEU A 53 -10.02 4.41 2.23
CA LEU A 53 -9.32 3.48 1.35
C LEU A 53 -8.56 4.26 0.29
N VAL A 54 -7.36 3.80 -0.02
CA VAL A 54 -6.58 4.29 -1.16
C VAL A 54 -6.22 3.12 -2.04
N ARG A 55 -6.62 3.21 -3.31
CA ARG A 55 -6.35 2.20 -4.33
C ARG A 55 -5.48 2.79 -5.43
N ALA A 56 -4.32 2.19 -5.67
CA ALA A 56 -3.52 2.51 -6.85
C ALA A 56 -4.20 1.87 -8.07
N TYR A 57 -4.63 2.67 -9.05
CA TYR A 57 -5.25 2.15 -10.27
C TYR A 57 -4.30 2.16 -11.45
N TYR A 58 -4.50 1.22 -12.37
CA TYR A 58 -3.63 0.96 -13.50
C TYR A 58 -4.46 0.98 -14.78
N GLN A 59 -3.89 1.52 -15.86
CA GLN A 59 -4.52 1.54 -17.18
C GLN A 59 -3.47 1.40 -18.29
N GLY A 60 -3.88 0.77 -19.39
CA GLY A 60 -3.03 0.49 -20.53
C GLY A 60 -2.11 -0.72 -20.30
N LEU A 61 -1.17 -0.93 -21.22
CA LEU A 61 -0.29 -2.10 -21.24
C LEU A 61 0.85 -2.04 -20.21
N ILE A 62 1.12 -0.86 -19.64
CA ILE A 62 2.24 -0.65 -18.71
C ILE A 62 1.75 -0.83 -17.28
N LEU A 63 2.37 -1.76 -16.53
CA LEU A 63 2.13 -2.01 -15.10
C LEU A 63 2.72 -0.89 -14.21
N LYS A 64 2.31 0.36 -14.44
CA LYS A 64 2.62 1.51 -13.58
C LYS A 64 1.33 2.19 -13.13
N PRO A 65 1.21 2.58 -11.84
CA PRO A 65 0.04 3.32 -11.37
C PRO A 65 -0.19 4.57 -12.20
N LYS A 66 -1.46 4.83 -12.54
CA LYS A 66 -1.89 6.04 -13.27
C LYS A 66 -2.45 7.12 -12.34
N GLY A 67 -2.70 6.75 -11.10
CA GLY A 67 -3.19 7.60 -10.03
C GLY A 67 -3.64 6.75 -8.85
N TYR A 68 -4.24 7.42 -7.87
CA TYR A 68 -4.73 6.84 -6.64
C TYR A 68 -6.19 7.25 -6.47
N LEU A 69 -7.07 6.25 -6.40
CA LEU A 69 -8.46 6.46 -6.04
C LEU A 69 -8.56 6.46 -4.52
N ILE A 70 -9.22 7.48 -3.97
CA ILE A 70 -9.40 7.67 -2.54
C ILE A 70 -10.88 7.60 -2.26
N GLU A 71 -11.29 6.73 -1.36
CA GLU A 71 -12.68 6.47 -1.03
C GLU A 71 -12.86 6.64 0.47
N HIS A 72 -13.86 7.43 0.87
CA HIS A 72 -14.23 7.62 2.27
C HIS A 72 -15.60 6.99 2.52
N TYR A 73 -15.65 6.07 3.46
CA TYR A 73 -16.86 5.38 3.89
C TYR A 73 -17.21 5.78 5.31
N ASN A 74 -18.50 5.94 5.61
CA ASN A 74 -18.97 6.14 6.98
C ASN A 74 -19.03 4.82 7.76
N LYS A 75 -19.43 4.89 9.03
CA LYS A 75 -19.60 3.74 9.94
C LYS A 75 -20.58 2.67 9.43
N ASP A 76 -21.50 3.05 8.55
CA ASP A 76 -22.51 2.16 7.96
C ASP A 76 -22.05 1.59 6.60
N LEU A 77 -20.75 1.76 6.28
CA LEU A 77 -20.11 1.32 5.03
C LEU A 77 -20.69 1.98 3.76
N GLN A 78 -21.29 3.15 3.90
CA GLN A 78 -21.78 3.94 2.77
C GLN A 78 -20.66 4.84 2.25
N LEU A 79 -20.50 4.90 0.93
CA LEU A 79 -19.51 5.76 0.27
C LEU A 79 -19.94 7.22 0.42
N VAL A 80 -19.20 7.99 1.21
CA VAL A 80 -19.46 9.41 1.48
C VAL A 80 -18.81 10.28 0.41
N SER A 81 -17.57 9.96 0.04
CA SER A 81 -16.85 10.70 -0.99
C SER A 81 -15.84 9.84 -1.73
N GLU A 82 -15.55 10.23 -2.96
CA GLU A 82 -14.54 9.61 -3.81
C GLU A 82 -13.70 10.70 -4.49
N PHE A 83 -12.38 10.51 -4.53
CA PHE A 83 -11.47 11.43 -5.18
C PHE A 83 -10.39 10.70 -5.98
N ASN A 84 -10.19 11.14 -7.23
CA ASN A 84 -9.12 10.62 -8.07
C ASN A 84 -7.88 11.53 -8.03
N TYR A 85 -6.88 11.11 -7.26
CA TYR A 85 -5.57 11.74 -7.23
C TYR A 85 -4.70 11.26 -8.40
N LYS A 86 -4.69 12.03 -9.50
CA LYS A 86 -3.98 11.72 -10.76
C LYS A 86 -2.45 11.90 -10.70
N LEU A 87 -1.80 11.40 -9.64
CA LEU A 87 -0.34 11.42 -9.51
C LEU A 87 0.29 10.28 -10.33
N LYS A 88 1.40 10.59 -11.01
CA LYS A 88 2.16 9.64 -11.84
C LYS A 88 3.66 9.77 -11.55
N GLY A 89 4.41 8.73 -11.89
CA GLY A 89 5.88 8.77 -11.93
C GLY A 89 6.58 8.52 -10.60
N MET A 90 5.90 8.70 -9.48
CA MET A 90 6.45 8.40 -8.15
C MET A 90 6.05 7.01 -7.66
N GLN A 91 6.95 6.33 -6.96
CA GLN A 91 6.68 5.06 -6.31
C GLN A 91 5.92 5.30 -5.01
N PHE A 92 4.76 4.66 -4.84
CA PHE A 92 4.05 4.67 -3.57
C PHE A 92 4.85 3.91 -2.51
N VAL A 93 4.96 4.50 -1.32
CA VAL A 93 5.64 3.90 -0.16
C VAL A 93 4.61 3.38 0.83
N ASP A 94 3.80 4.27 1.39
CA ASP A 94 2.76 3.96 2.38
C ASP A 94 1.76 5.12 2.50
N GLY A 95 0.67 4.90 3.22
CA GLY A 95 -0.33 5.91 3.56
C GLY A 95 -0.93 5.70 4.95
N TYR A 96 -1.36 6.80 5.56
CA TYR A 96 -1.94 6.79 6.90
C TYR A 96 -2.86 8.00 7.11
N LEU A 97 -3.80 7.86 8.05
CA LEU A 97 -4.59 8.97 8.54
C LEU A 97 -4.05 9.46 9.89
N LYS A 98 -3.94 10.78 10.03
CA LYS A 98 -3.61 11.40 11.31
C LYS A 98 -4.26 12.76 11.40
N ASN A 99 -4.90 13.05 12.53
CA ASN A 99 -5.50 14.35 12.82
C ASN A 99 -6.47 14.83 11.71
N GLY A 100 -7.30 13.93 11.17
CA GLY A 100 -8.25 14.22 10.09
C GLY A 100 -7.62 14.48 8.71
N GLN A 101 -6.32 14.20 8.55
CA GLN A 101 -5.60 14.35 7.29
C GLN A 101 -5.13 13.00 6.78
N LEU A 102 -5.29 12.80 5.48
CA LEU A 102 -4.68 11.70 4.75
C LEU A 102 -3.25 12.09 4.36
N HIS A 103 -2.29 11.24 4.69
CA HIS A 103 -0.90 11.36 4.32
C HIS A 103 -0.51 10.21 3.40
N LEU A 104 0.00 10.54 2.22
CA LEU A 104 0.52 9.58 1.24
C LEU A 104 2.02 9.82 1.06
N ILE A 105 2.85 8.81 1.29
CA ILE A 105 4.30 8.88 1.14
C ILE A 105 4.70 8.29 -0.20
N PHE A 106 5.57 9.02 -0.90
CA PHE A 106 6.12 8.65 -2.19
C PHE A 106 7.64 8.68 -2.19
N PHE A 107 8.22 7.84 -3.03
CA PHE A 107 9.64 7.79 -3.31
C PHE A 107 9.88 8.08 -4.80
N ASN A 108 10.88 8.92 -5.08
CA ASN A 108 11.21 9.34 -6.44
C ASN A 108 12.73 9.46 -6.64
N TYR A 109 13.16 9.42 -7.89
CA TYR A 109 14.51 9.86 -8.28
C TYR A 109 14.39 11.07 -9.22
N ASP A 110 15.01 12.18 -8.83
CA ASP A 110 15.15 13.36 -9.66
C ASP A 110 16.42 13.20 -10.52
N PHE A 111 16.22 13.02 -11.84
CA PHE A 111 17.32 12.82 -12.78
C PHE A 111 18.12 14.10 -13.06
N ASP A 112 17.49 15.27 -12.96
CA ASP A 112 18.16 16.56 -13.19
C ASP A 112 19.12 16.88 -12.05
N ARG A 113 18.72 16.53 -10.82
CA ARG A 113 19.52 16.75 -9.60
C ARG A 113 20.41 15.57 -9.22
N GLY A 114 20.13 14.38 -9.74
CA GLY A 114 20.80 13.15 -9.35
C GLY A 114 20.54 12.78 -7.88
N THR A 115 19.29 12.93 -7.44
CA THR A 115 18.90 12.74 -6.04
C THR A 115 17.69 11.84 -5.89
N TYR A 116 17.76 10.90 -4.93
CA TYR A 116 16.56 10.24 -4.41
C TYR A 116 15.82 11.15 -3.45
N GLU A 117 14.49 11.09 -3.46
CA GLU A 117 13.63 11.95 -2.64
C GLU A 117 12.46 11.17 -2.04
N TYR A 118 12.19 11.43 -0.77
CA TYR A 118 10.94 11.07 -0.11
C TYR A 118 10.01 12.28 -0.06
N TRP A 119 8.74 12.07 -0.42
CA TRP A 119 7.71 13.10 -0.45
C TRP A 119 6.50 12.67 0.36
N ALA A 120 5.96 13.58 1.18
CA ALA A 120 4.64 13.46 1.78
C ALA A 120 3.65 14.33 1.01
N HIS A 121 2.57 13.74 0.55
CA HIS A 121 1.40 14.44 0.02
C HIS A 121 0.29 14.34 1.07
N LYS A 122 -0.11 15.47 1.63
CA LYS A 122 -1.10 15.54 2.70
C LYS A 122 -2.34 16.31 2.29
N SER A 123 -3.50 15.86 2.71
CA SER A 123 -4.78 16.51 2.39
C SER A 123 -5.79 16.25 3.49
N ASN A 124 -6.76 17.15 3.69
CA ASN A 124 -7.97 16.79 4.42
C ASN A 124 -8.89 15.89 3.56
N LEU A 125 -9.87 15.25 4.20
CA LEU A 125 -10.79 14.30 3.57
C LEU A 125 -12.02 14.95 2.92
N ILE A 126 -12.21 16.27 3.07
CA ILE A 126 -13.40 16.97 2.58
C ILE A 126 -13.17 17.49 1.16
N ASN A 127 -12.08 18.20 0.93
CA ASN A 127 -11.82 18.90 -0.34
C ASN A 127 -10.64 18.32 -1.14
N PHE A 128 -9.90 17.37 -0.58
CA PHE A 128 -8.73 16.74 -1.19
C PHE A 128 -7.64 17.73 -1.71
N ASP A 129 -7.41 18.83 -1.01
CA ASP A 129 -6.41 19.87 -1.31
C ASP A 129 -4.93 19.46 -1.06
N PHE A 130 -4.44 18.47 -1.80
CA PHE A 130 -3.10 17.90 -1.60
C PHE A 130 -1.96 18.93 -1.58
N LYS A 131 -1.32 19.06 -0.42
CA LYS A 131 -0.07 19.80 -0.21
C LYS A 131 1.10 18.83 -0.22
N LYS A 132 2.17 19.18 -0.93
CA LYS A 132 3.36 18.33 -1.08
C LYS A 132 4.49 18.88 -0.23
N GLN A 133 5.22 17.99 0.45
CA GLN A 133 6.35 18.34 1.28
C GLN A 133 7.44 17.30 1.07
N ARG A 134 8.66 17.73 0.75
CA ARG A 134 9.82 16.84 0.72
C ARG A 134 10.22 16.51 2.16
N LEU A 135 10.39 15.22 2.44
CA LEU A 135 10.78 14.71 3.75
C LEU A 135 12.30 14.57 3.84
N LEU A 136 12.92 14.02 2.81
CA LEU A 136 14.34 13.68 2.81
C LEU A 136 14.89 13.59 1.39
N GLU A 137 16.17 13.88 1.21
CA GLU A 137 16.87 13.76 -0.06
C GLU A 137 18.26 13.12 0.08
N PHE A 138 18.67 12.34 -0.92
CA PHE A 138 19.97 11.67 -0.96
C PHE A 138 20.62 11.85 -2.33
N LYS A 139 21.80 12.47 -2.36
CA LYS A 139 22.57 12.62 -3.60
C LYS A 139 23.41 11.38 -3.84
N THR A 140 23.01 10.57 -4.83
CA THR A 140 23.68 9.32 -5.20
C THR A 140 23.23 8.91 -6.61
N PRO A 141 24.07 8.23 -7.41
CA PRO A 141 23.65 7.69 -8.69
C PRO A 141 22.45 6.76 -8.56
N VAL A 142 21.67 6.68 -9.65
CA VAL A 142 20.51 5.80 -9.74
C VAL A 142 20.93 4.33 -9.60
N VAL A 143 20.18 3.60 -8.79
CA VAL A 143 20.25 2.17 -8.55
C VAL A 143 18.87 1.58 -8.77
N GLU A 144 18.79 0.56 -9.62
CA GLU A 144 17.54 -0.15 -9.88
C GLU A 144 17.05 -0.83 -8.59
N GLY A 145 15.76 -0.67 -8.28
CA GLY A 145 15.19 -1.25 -7.07
C GLY A 145 15.71 -0.62 -5.76
N ALA A 146 16.22 0.62 -5.80
CA ALA A 146 16.77 1.30 -4.62
C ALA A 146 15.82 1.29 -3.40
N PHE A 147 14.51 1.43 -3.61
CA PHE A 147 13.54 1.25 -2.53
C PHE A 147 13.12 -0.21 -2.34
N GLY A 148 12.96 -0.66 -1.10
CA GLY A 148 12.05 -1.78 -0.83
C GLY A 148 12.12 -2.36 0.58
N LYS A 149 11.10 -3.17 0.87
CA LYS A 149 10.72 -3.57 2.23
C LYS A 149 11.72 -4.53 2.90
N ASN A 150 12.45 -5.34 2.12
CA ASN A 150 13.46 -6.26 2.64
C ASN A 150 14.84 -5.62 2.65
N TYR A 151 15.24 -5.17 3.85
CA TYR A 151 16.54 -4.57 4.13
C TYR A 151 17.69 -5.59 4.10
N PHE A 152 17.46 -6.83 4.53
CA PHE A 152 18.53 -7.81 4.78
C PHE A 152 18.99 -8.63 3.56
N ASN A 153 18.18 -8.73 2.51
CA ASN A 153 18.42 -9.63 1.37
C ASN A 153 18.86 -8.91 0.09
N ARG A 154 19.52 -7.75 0.19
CA ARG A 154 19.96 -6.99 -0.99
C ARG A 154 21.44 -7.22 -1.28
N ASP A 155 21.72 -8.13 -2.19
CA ASP A 155 23.09 -8.35 -2.68
C ASP A 155 23.39 -7.42 -3.87
N PHE A 156 24.05 -6.31 -3.59
CA PHE A 156 24.65 -5.47 -4.64
C PHE A 156 26.13 -5.23 -4.33
N LYS A 157 27.00 -5.26 -5.34
CA LYS A 157 28.46 -5.03 -5.17
C LYS A 157 28.80 -3.56 -4.91
N LYS A 158 27.98 -2.63 -5.43
CA LYS A 158 28.04 -1.18 -5.24
C LYS A 158 26.62 -0.62 -5.37
N GLY A 159 26.26 0.40 -4.58
CA GLY A 159 24.96 1.04 -4.75
C GLY A 159 24.39 1.69 -3.49
N PHE A 160 23.08 1.94 -3.58
CA PHE A 160 22.26 2.59 -2.60
C PHE A 160 20.96 1.81 -2.46
N SER A 161 20.51 1.61 -1.22
CA SER A 161 19.17 1.16 -0.96
C SER A 161 18.55 1.90 0.21
N THR A 162 17.22 1.94 0.23
CA THR A 162 16.45 2.64 1.24
C THR A 162 15.14 1.92 1.53
N THR A 163 14.67 2.04 2.77
CA THR A 163 13.38 1.51 3.21
C THR A 163 12.75 2.48 4.21
N LEU A 164 11.42 2.47 4.28
CA LEU A 164 10.65 3.20 5.26
C LEU A 164 9.90 2.19 6.12
N LEU A 165 10.03 2.34 7.44
CA LEU A 165 9.44 1.43 8.42
C LEU A 165 8.62 2.22 9.42
N PHE A 166 7.32 1.97 9.45
CA PHE A 166 6.42 2.49 10.49
C PHE A 166 6.51 1.64 11.76
N ASN A 167 6.26 2.26 12.91
CA ASN A 167 5.88 1.49 14.10
C ASN A 167 4.47 0.91 13.92
N ARG A 168 4.12 -0.06 14.77
CA ARG A 168 2.84 -0.78 14.68
C ARG A 168 1.64 0.15 14.75
N GLU A 169 1.71 1.18 15.58
CA GLU A 169 0.65 2.17 15.81
C GLU A 169 0.63 3.30 14.76
N LYS A 170 1.53 3.28 13.76
CA LYS A 170 1.72 4.33 12.75
C LYS A 170 1.85 5.75 13.33
N THR A 171 2.40 5.88 14.54
CA THR A 171 2.65 7.18 15.18
C THR A 171 3.99 7.78 14.77
N GLY A 172 4.88 6.99 14.17
CA GLY A 172 6.15 7.42 13.62
C GLY A 172 6.69 6.43 12.60
N PHE A 173 7.67 6.88 11.83
CA PHE A 173 8.42 6.04 10.93
C PHE A 173 9.89 6.44 10.94
N ILE A 174 10.74 5.52 10.52
CA ILE A 174 12.15 5.77 10.24
C ILE A 174 12.42 5.54 8.76
N ILE A 175 13.39 6.26 8.22
CA ILE A 175 13.96 5.98 6.90
C ILE A 175 15.37 5.41 7.12
N SER A 176 15.56 4.17 6.71
CA SER A 176 16.86 3.50 6.79
C SER A 176 17.50 3.48 5.42
N THR A 177 18.76 3.87 5.34
CA THR A 177 19.57 3.84 4.12
C THR A 177 20.80 2.96 4.27
N HIS A 178 21.22 2.38 3.14
CA HIS A 178 22.44 1.61 3.03
C HIS A 178 23.19 2.01 1.77
N HIS A 179 24.42 2.51 1.96
CA HIS A 179 25.36 2.78 0.89
C HIS A 179 26.48 1.73 0.91
N LYS A 180 26.76 1.12 -0.24
CA LYS A 180 27.84 0.15 -0.41
C LYS A 180 28.80 0.56 -1.51
N LYS A 181 30.10 0.54 -1.22
CA LYS A 181 31.17 0.80 -2.19
C LYS A 181 32.32 -0.18 -1.96
N GLY A 182 32.31 -1.29 -2.69
CA GLY A 182 33.31 -2.35 -2.46
C GLY A 182 33.06 -3.03 -1.11
N MET A 183 34.06 -3.00 -0.21
CA MET A 183 33.92 -3.52 1.15
C MET A 183 33.30 -2.51 2.13
N ASP A 184 33.26 -1.23 1.76
CA ASP A 184 32.69 -0.19 2.61
C ASP A 184 31.16 -0.29 2.62
N ASN A 185 30.59 -0.42 3.82
CA ASN A 185 29.16 -0.48 4.06
C ASN A 185 28.80 0.59 5.09
N LYS A 186 27.95 1.54 4.69
CA LYS A 186 27.45 2.59 5.58
C LYS A 186 25.94 2.48 5.69
N HIS A 187 25.47 2.26 6.91
CA HIS A 187 24.05 2.27 7.26
C HIS A 187 23.73 3.57 8.01
N SER A 188 22.56 4.15 7.74
CA SER A 188 22.11 5.37 8.41
C SER A 188 20.61 5.33 8.63
N ILE A 189 20.15 5.91 9.73
CA ILE A 189 18.75 5.99 10.11
C ILE A 189 18.41 7.47 10.27
N HIS A 190 17.24 7.85 9.73
CA HIS A 190 16.69 9.19 9.73
C HIS A 190 15.27 9.18 10.30
#